data_AF-A0A6P0TN27-F1
#
_entry.id   AF-A0A6P0TN27-F1
#
_cell.length_a   1.000
_cell.length_b   1.000
_cell.length_c   1.000
_cell.angle_alpha   90.00
_cell.angle_beta   90.00
_cell.angle_gamma   90.00
#
_symmetry.space_group_name_H-M   'P 1'
#
loop_
_entity.id
_entity.type
_entity.pdbx_description
1 polymer ?
#
loop_
_entity_poly.entity_id
_entity_poly.type
_entity_poly.pdbx_seq_one_letter_code
_entity_poly.pdbx_strand_id
1 'polypeptide(L)' 'MNNQIIFILKVLILSAGLSLLIKYAGPYISISSTATNAIIAVLTPPIVVGILLGWRLLQQVENVE' A
#
# COMPACT_ATOMS: atom_id res chain seq x y z
N MET A 1 30.41 0.91 -1.18
CA MET A 1 29.38 1.98 -1.23
C MET A 1 28.77 2.17 -2.63
N ASN A 2 28.84 1.17 -3.53
CA ASN A 2 28.36 1.29 -4.93
C ASN A 2 26.89 0.86 -5.12
N ASN A 3 26.40 -0.09 -4.31
CA ASN A 3 25.05 -0.65 -4.45
C ASN A 3 23.92 0.24 -3.93
N GLN A 4 24.21 1.21 -3.06
CA GLN A 4 23.21 2.10 -2.48
C GLN A 4 22.62 3.04 -3.55
N ILE A 5 23.49 3.61 -4.39
CA ILE A 5 23.06 4.49 -5.49
C ILE A 5 22.20 3.73 -6.49
N ILE A 6 22.63 2.51 -6.87
CA ILE A 6 21.86 1.64 -7.78
C ILE A 6 20.50 1.27 -7.17
N PHE A 7 20.45 0.97 -5.86
CA PHE A 7 19.21 0.68 -5.16
C PHE A 7 18.25 1.88 -5.18
N ILE A 8 18.73 3.08 -4.84
CA ILE A 8 17.93 4.31 -4.86
C ILE A 8 17.40 4.59 -6.27
N LEU A 9 18.24 4.43 -7.29
CA LEU A 9 17.87 4.68 -8.69
C LEU A 9 16.78 3.70 -9.16
N LYS A 10 16.87 2.41 -8.77
CA LYS A 10 15.81 1.42 -9.03
C LYS A 10 14.48 1.80 -8.36
N VAL A 11 14.52 2.19 -7.10
CA VAL A 11 13.32 2.61 -6.35
C VAL A 11 12.73 3.88 -6.98
N LEU A 12 13.56 4.82 -7.39
CA LEU A 12 13.13 6.06 -8.05
C LEU A 12 12.44 5.77 -9.38
N ILE A 13 13.02 4.92 -10.23
CA ILE A 13 12.38 4.51 -11.50
C ILE A 13 11.06 3.80 -11.23
N LEU A 14 11.02 2.88 -10.27
CA LEU A 14 9.80 2.14 -9.95
C LEU A 14 8.70 3.07 -9.41
N SER A 15 9.06 4.01 -8.53
CA SER A 15 8.14 5.01 -7.97
C SER A 15 7.64 5.99 -9.04
N ALA A 16 8.53 6.48 -9.91
CA ALA A 16 8.16 7.34 -11.03
C ALA A 16 7.22 6.60 -11.99
N GLY A 17 7.54 5.35 -12.32
CA GLY A 17 6.68 4.49 -13.14
C GLY A 17 5.30 4.28 -12.50
N LEU A 18 5.26 3.97 -11.20
CA LEU A 18 4.00 3.79 -10.46
C LEU A 18 3.18 5.09 -10.40
N SER A 19 3.83 6.23 -10.21
CA SER A 19 3.16 7.55 -10.21
C SER A 19 2.53 7.88 -11.57
N LEU A 20 3.27 7.64 -12.66
CA LEU A 20 2.74 7.80 -14.01
C LEU A 20 1.60 6.83 -14.29
N LEU A 21 1.75 5.57 -13.85
CA LEU A 21 0.70 4.56 -13.95
C LEU A 21 -0.57 5.03 -13.26
N ILE A 22 -0.50 5.50 -12.01
CA ILE A 22 -1.69 5.98 -11.28
C ILE A 22 -2.29 7.23 -11.95
N LYS A 23 -1.45 8.19 -12.36
CA LYS A 23 -1.91 9.44 -12.99
C LYS A 23 -2.65 9.20 -14.30
N TYR A 24 -2.13 8.32 -15.14
CA TYR A 24 -2.70 8.09 -16.47
C TYR A 24 -3.69 6.93 -16.49
N ALA A 25 -3.55 5.90 -15.63
CA ALA A 25 -4.52 4.79 -15.55
C ALA A 25 -5.84 5.21 -14.89
N GLY A 26 -5.84 6.20 -13.98
CA GLY A 26 -7.04 6.67 -13.29
C GLY A 26 -8.20 6.99 -14.25
N PRO A 27 -8.02 7.83 -15.28
CA PRO A 27 -9.06 8.11 -16.28
C PRO A 27 -9.51 6.91 -17.13
N TYR A 28 -8.64 5.92 -17.37
CA TYR A 28 -8.99 4.72 -18.13
C TYR A 28 -9.77 3.70 -17.30
N ILE A 29 -9.61 3.74 -15.97
CA ILE A 29 -10.43 2.95 -15.07
C ILE A 29 -11.69 3.75 -14.79
N SER A 30 -12.75 3.47 -15.56
CA SER A 30 -14.08 4.04 -15.33
C SER A 30 -14.71 3.44 -14.06
N ILE A 31 -14.22 3.88 -12.90
CA ILE A 31 -14.82 3.53 -11.61
C ILE A 31 -16.09 4.35 -11.49
N SER A 32 -17.25 3.69 -11.51
CA SER A 32 -18.51 4.35 -11.19
C SER A 32 -18.39 4.99 -9.80
N SER A 33 -18.78 6.27 -9.68
CA SER A 33 -18.75 7.03 -8.43
C SER A 33 -19.87 6.52 -7.51
N THR A 34 -19.67 5.33 -6.97
CA THR A 34 -20.60 4.66 -6.06
C THR A 34 -20.02 4.71 -4.65
N ALA A 35 -20.86 4.99 -3.67
CA ALA A 35 -20.48 5.05 -2.25
C ALA A 35 -19.70 3.79 -1.80
N THR A 36 -20.02 2.62 -2.35
CA THR A 36 -19.32 1.35 -2.09
C THR A 36 -17.84 1.41 -2.44
N ASN A 37 -17.47 1.98 -3.59
CA ASN A 37 -16.07 2.05 -4.04
C ASN A 37 -15.26 3.00 -3.14
N ALA A 38 -15.87 4.12 -2.74
CA ALA A 38 -15.27 5.06 -1.80
C ALA A 38 -15.06 4.42 -0.41
N ILE A 39 -16.06 3.70 0.10
CA ILE A 39 -15.96 2.98 1.38
C ILE A 39 -14.84 1.94 1.32
N ILE A 40 -14.74 1.15 0.25
CA ILE A 40 -13.66 0.16 0.09
C ILE A 40 -12.30 0.86 0.13
N ALA A 41 -12.10 1.90 -0.68
CA ALA A 41 -10.82 2.62 -0.74
C ALA A 41 -10.40 3.23 0.61
N VAL A 42 -11.36 3.71 1.41
CA VAL A 42 -11.11 4.34 2.72
C VAL A 42 -10.95 3.31 3.84
N LEU A 43 -11.70 2.21 3.80
CA LEU A 43 -11.75 1.21 4.88
C LEU A 43 -10.66 0.14 4.73
N THR A 44 -10.17 -0.13 3.51
CA THR A 44 -9.11 -1.13 3.31
C THR A 44 -7.82 -0.82 4.07
N PRO A 45 -7.23 0.40 4.02
CA PRO A 45 -6.02 0.69 4.77
C PRO A 45 -6.12 0.46 6.28
N PRO A 46 -7.15 0.98 7.01
CA PRO A 46 -7.27 0.73 8.44
C PRO A 46 -7.60 -0.72 8.78
N ILE A 47 -8.35 -1.45 7.95
CA ILE A 47 -8.59 -2.89 8.15
C ILE A 47 -7.27 -3.66 8.06
N VAL A 48 -6.45 -3.41 7.03
CA VAL A 48 -5.17 -4.10 6.84
C VAL A 48 -4.24 -3.81 8.03
N VAL A 49 -4.11 -2.54 8.42
CA VAL A 49 -3.29 -2.16 9.59
C VAL A 49 -3.85 -2.79 10.86
N GLY A 50 -5.17 -2.78 11.05
CA GLY A 50 -5.83 -3.40 12.19
C GLY A 50 -5.56 -4.90 12.30
N ILE A 51 -5.61 -5.62 11.18
CA ILE A 51 -5.28 -7.06 11.12
C ILE A 51 -3.79 -7.28 11.45
N LEU A 52 -2.88 -6.51 10.86
CA LEU A 52 -1.44 -6.64 11.12
C LEU A 52 -1.09 -6.37 12.58
N LEU A 53 -1.69 -5.34 13.18
CA LEU A 53 -1.50 -5.03 14.59
C LEU A 53 -2.16 -6.05 15.51
N GLY A 54 -3.36 -6.54 15.15
CA GLY A 54 -4.04 -7.61 15.88
C GLY A 54 -3.23 -8.90 15.90
N TRP A 55 -2.67 -9.30 14.75
CA TRP A 55 -1.73 -10.42 14.68
C TRP A 55 -0.53 -10.17 15.60
N ARG A 56 0.10 -9.00 15.47
CA ARG A 56 1.26 -8.65 16.29
C ARG A 56 0.95 -8.75 17.79
N LEU A 57 -0.24 -8.30 18.21
CA LEU A 57 -0.69 -8.39 19.60
C LEU A 57 -0.80 -9.85 20.05
N LEU A 58 -1.39 -10.73 19.25
CA LEU A 58 -1.49 -12.16 19.55
C LEU A 58 -0.12 -12.81 19.73
N GLN A 59 0.85 -12.49 18.87
CA GLN A 59 2.22 -13.01 18.99
C GLN A 59 2.96 -12.51 20.23
N GLN A 60 2.69 -11.28 20.67
CA GLN A 60 3.27 -10.73 21.90
C GLN A 60 2.70 -11.42 23.13
N VAL A 61 1.42 -11.79 23.12
CA VAL A 61 0.79 -12.54 24.22
C VAL A 61 1.38 -13.95 24.33
N GLU A 62 1.57 -14.66 23.20
CA GLU A 62 2.12 -16.02 23.19
C GLU A 62 3.60 -16.11 23.59
N ASN A 63 4.41 -15.07 23.37
CA ASN A 63 5.84 -15.06 23.74
C ASN A 63 6.09 -14.63 25.21
N VAL A 64 5.06 -14.36 25.99
CA VAL A 64 5.17 -13.91 27.39
C VAL A 64 4.90 -15.06 28.39
N GLU A 65 4.39 -16.20 27.93
CA GLU A 65 4.33 -17.48 28.68
C GLU A 65 5.59 -18.33 28.46
#